data_AF-A0A135RW15-F1
#
_entry.id   AF-A0A135RW15-F1
#
_cell.length_a   1.000
_cell.length_b   1.000
_cell.length_c   1.000
_cell.angle_alpha   90.00
_cell.angle_beta   90.00
_cell.angle_gamma   90.00
#
_symmetry.space_group_name_H-M   'P 1'
#
loop_
_entity.id
_entity.type
_entity.pdbx_description
1 polymer ?
#
loop_
_entity_poly.entity_id
_entity_poly.type
_entity_poly.pdbx_seq_one_letter_code
_entity_poly.pdbx_strand_id
1 'polypeptide(L)'
;MFLSNRAPEKALPRFQTNTPLDSTFDKDIRDTHLIYDYDAEDAEGNPEKWRYEMWFFSEDRVVYAIHGGPMNGRINYQTATYQCIRPGELWQVNWLEETGTVCSLVYDIPKQKISTLISFSRGHWENPQAAHGDKRNPGDFARWRVLSRFGNQTDRFMLSEQADIVENFKGRGDLVPIEEHAKTF
;
A
#
# COMPACT_ATOMS: atom_id res chain seq x y z
N MET A 1 -14.26 10.53 -18.72
CA MET A 1 -13.45 10.18 -19.91
C MET A 1 -12.90 8.79 -19.67
N PHE A 2 -13.36 7.78 -20.41
CA PHE A 2 -12.72 6.46 -20.36
C PHE A 2 -11.49 6.53 -21.27
N LEU A 3 -10.32 6.15 -20.78
CA LEU A 3 -9.12 5.97 -21.62
C LEU A 3 -9.17 4.66 -22.42
N SER A 4 -10.37 4.11 -22.61
CA SER A 4 -10.65 2.90 -23.40
C SER A 4 -12.08 3.00 -23.92
N ASN A 5 -12.26 2.72 -25.22
CA ASN A 5 -13.57 2.67 -25.87
C ASN A 5 -14.30 1.33 -25.63
N ARG A 6 -13.78 0.45 -24.77
CA ARG A 6 -14.39 -0.85 -24.46
C ARG A 6 -15.11 -0.81 -23.10
N ALA A 7 -16.25 -1.47 -23.03
CA ALA A 7 -16.97 -1.67 -21.78
C ALA A 7 -16.10 -2.45 -20.77
N PRO A 8 -16.19 -2.16 -19.45
CA PRO A 8 -15.44 -2.90 -18.45
C PRO A 8 -15.83 -4.39 -18.40
N GLU A 9 -14.85 -5.29 -18.46
CA GLU A 9 -15.08 -6.73 -18.27
C GLU A 9 -15.23 -7.15 -16.80
N LYS A 10 -14.71 -6.35 -15.86
CA LYS A 10 -14.67 -6.68 -14.41
C LYS A 10 -15.40 -5.62 -13.57
N ALA A 11 -16.05 -6.08 -12.50
CA ALA A 11 -16.68 -5.22 -11.50
C ALA A 11 -15.66 -4.32 -10.78
N LEU A 12 -16.13 -3.23 -10.20
CA LEU A 12 -15.32 -2.39 -9.33
C LEU A 12 -15.12 -3.05 -7.95
N PRO A 13 -14.00 -2.77 -7.25
CA PRO A 13 -12.87 -1.95 -7.72
C PRO A 13 -12.05 -2.68 -8.79
N ARG A 14 -11.64 -1.92 -9.81
CA ARG A 14 -10.83 -2.39 -10.94
C ARG A 14 -9.67 -1.44 -11.14
N PHE A 15 -8.50 -2.01 -11.34
CA PHE A 15 -7.31 -1.27 -11.74
C PHE A 15 -7.14 -1.36 -13.26
N GLN A 16 -6.93 -0.22 -13.91
CA GLN A 16 -6.70 -0.14 -15.35
C GLN A 16 -5.36 0.56 -15.58
N THR A 17 -4.43 -0.17 -16.18
CA THR A 17 -3.15 0.39 -16.65
C THR A 17 -3.08 0.17 -18.15
N ASN A 18 -3.02 1.26 -18.92
CA ASN A 18 -2.88 1.19 -20.37
C ASN A 18 -1.41 1.14 -20.81
N THR A 19 -0.50 1.51 -19.92
CA THR A 19 0.94 1.42 -20.13
C THR A 19 1.40 -0.03 -19.92
N PRO A 20 2.17 -0.62 -20.83
CA PRO A 20 2.78 -1.92 -20.61
C PRO A 20 3.66 -1.91 -19.35
N LEU A 21 3.76 -3.05 -18.67
CA LEU A 21 4.72 -3.22 -17.59
C LEU A 21 6.15 -3.12 -18.16
N ASP A 22 6.98 -2.27 -17.56
CA ASP A 22 8.34 -2.08 -18.03
C ASP A 22 9.19 -3.35 -17.80
N SER A 23 10.04 -3.68 -18.77
CA SER A 23 10.92 -4.86 -18.72
C SER A 23 11.89 -4.89 -17.53
N THR A 24 12.13 -3.75 -16.89
CA THR A 24 12.98 -3.66 -15.68
C THR A 24 12.26 -4.04 -14.39
N PHE A 25 10.95 -4.31 -14.43
CA PHE A 25 10.15 -4.70 -13.24
C PHE A 25 10.78 -5.85 -12.45
N ASP A 26 11.19 -6.92 -13.14
CA ASP A 26 11.73 -8.11 -12.46
C ASP A 26 13.02 -7.81 -11.70
N LYS A 27 13.85 -6.92 -12.25
CA LYS A 27 15.08 -6.48 -11.61
C LYS A 27 14.78 -5.53 -10.44
N ASP A 28 14.01 -4.50 -10.72
CA ASP A 28 13.87 -3.35 -9.82
C ASP A 28 12.87 -3.61 -8.68
N ILE A 29 11.77 -4.31 -8.97
CA ILE A 29 10.61 -4.40 -8.08
C ILE A 29 10.28 -5.82 -7.66
N ARG A 30 10.23 -6.79 -8.58
CA ARG A 30 9.78 -8.14 -8.23
C ARG A 30 10.57 -8.68 -7.06
N ASP A 31 9.86 -9.18 -6.05
CA ASP A 31 10.40 -9.80 -4.86
C ASP A 31 11.26 -8.84 -4.00
N THR A 32 11.24 -7.53 -4.27
CA THR A 32 11.90 -6.52 -3.42
C THR A 32 11.13 -6.37 -2.11
N HIS A 33 11.87 -6.35 -1.01
CA HIS A 33 11.39 -6.17 0.34
C HIS A 33 12.05 -4.94 0.95
N LEU A 34 11.23 -4.03 1.46
CA LEU A 34 11.64 -2.77 2.04
C LEU A 34 11.13 -2.66 3.48
N ILE A 35 12.04 -2.32 4.39
CA ILE A 35 11.69 -1.80 5.71
C ILE A 35 12.04 -0.32 5.71
N TYR A 36 11.11 0.52 6.13
CA TYR A 36 11.26 1.98 6.02
C TYR A 36 10.58 2.71 7.17
N ASP A 37 11.14 3.85 7.52
CA ASP A 37 10.70 4.68 8.64
C ASP A 37 10.19 6.03 8.10
N TYR A 38 8.89 6.28 8.25
CA TYR A 38 8.32 7.60 7.98
C TYR A 38 8.80 8.63 9.00
N ASP A 39 8.98 9.86 8.56
CA ASP A 39 8.95 11.02 9.45
C ASP A 39 7.53 11.17 10.01
N ALA A 40 7.38 11.25 11.34
CA ALA A 40 6.09 11.36 12.00
C ALA A 40 6.19 12.22 13.27
N GLU A 41 5.06 12.46 13.92
CA GLU A 41 4.97 13.16 15.19
C GLU A 41 4.15 12.34 16.20
N ASP A 42 4.53 12.41 17.48
CA ASP A 42 3.75 11.87 18.60
C ASP A 42 2.54 12.77 18.93
N ALA A 43 1.78 12.41 19.97
CA ALA A 43 0.58 13.15 20.36
C ALA A 43 0.89 14.57 20.88
N GLU A 44 2.13 14.82 21.30
CA GLU A 44 2.63 16.09 21.79
C GLU A 44 3.34 16.92 20.69
N GLY A 45 3.46 16.37 19.48
CA GLY A 45 4.13 17.01 18.34
C GLY A 45 5.65 16.83 18.30
N ASN A 46 6.21 15.92 19.11
CA ASN A 46 7.63 15.61 19.02
C ASN A 46 7.90 14.67 17.85
N PRO A 47 9.06 14.79 17.17
CA PRO A 47 9.42 13.88 16.09
C PRO A 47 9.46 12.41 16.54
N GLU A 48 8.79 11.56 15.79
CA GLU A 48 8.76 10.10 15.93
C GLU A 48 9.09 9.45 14.57
N LYS A 49 9.44 8.16 14.59
CA LYS A 49 9.57 7.35 13.38
C LYS A 49 8.53 6.24 13.39
N TRP A 50 7.75 6.14 12.31
CA TRP A 50 6.82 5.03 12.14
C TRP A 50 7.37 4.01 11.15
N ARG A 51 7.70 2.83 11.65
CA ARG A 51 8.25 1.74 10.85
C ARG A 51 7.17 0.97 10.10
N TYR A 52 7.41 0.76 8.82
CA TYR A 52 6.57 -0.02 7.91
C TYR A 52 7.44 -1.03 7.16
N GLU A 53 6.81 -2.12 6.72
CA GLU A 53 7.44 -3.22 6.00
C GLU A 53 6.60 -3.55 4.76
N MET A 54 7.23 -3.65 3.59
CA MET A 54 6.56 -3.87 2.31
C MET A 54 7.32 -4.90 1.49
N TRP A 55 6.62 -5.87 0.93
CA TRP A 55 7.13 -6.82 -0.05
C TRP A 55 6.33 -6.76 -1.34
N PHE A 56 7.04 -6.45 -2.43
CA PHE A 56 6.48 -6.41 -3.78
C PHE A 56 6.43 -7.83 -4.38
N PHE A 57 5.42 -8.59 -3.93
CA PHE A 57 5.25 -10.02 -4.18
C PHE A 57 5.23 -10.40 -5.67
N SER A 58 4.42 -9.71 -6.47
CA SER A 58 4.24 -9.96 -7.91
C SER A 58 3.89 -8.68 -8.67
N GLU A 59 3.78 -8.79 -9.99
CA GLU A 59 3.38 -7.70 -10.91
C GLU A 59 2.01 -7.06 -10.61
N ASP A 60 1.24 -7.65 -9.71
CA ASP A 60 -0.07 -7.15 -9.33
C ASP A 60 -0.37 -7.30 -7.83
N ARG A 61 0.62 -7.66 -7.00
CA ARG A 61 0.44 -7.83 -5.54
C ARG A 61 1.51 -7.18 -4.72
N VAL A 62 1.08 -6.66 -3.58
CA VAL A 62 1.93 -6.27 -2.45
C VAL A 62 1.49 -7.00 -1.18
N VAL A 63 2.42 -7.26 -0.29
CA VAL A 63 2.20 -7.72 1.08
C VAL A 63 2.90 -6.74 2.00
N TYR A 64 2.27 -6.32 3.10
CA TYR A 64 2.87 -5.34 3.99
C TYR A 64 2.45 -5.53 5.44
N ALA A 65 3.25 -5.00 6.36
CA ALA A 65 2.97 -4.90 7.78
C ALA A 65 3.30 -3.50 8.30
N ILE A 66 2.58 -3.09 9.34
CA ILE A 66 2.75 -1.79 10.01
C ILE A 66 3.24 -2.03 11.42
N HIS A 67 4.40 -1.45 11.75
CA HIS A 67 5.10 -1.65 13.02
C HIS A 67 5.11 -0.41 13.91
N GLY A 68 4.66 0.73 13.40
CA GLY A 68 4.62 2.01 14.12
C GLY A 68 3.38 2.85 13.83
N GLY A 69 3.14 3.85 14.67
CA GLY A 69 2.01 4.76 14.57
C GLY A 69 0.65 4.13 14.91
N PRO A 70 -0.46 4.84 14.62
CA PRO A 70 -1.80 4.42 15.01
C PRO A 70 -2.23 3.04 14.49
N MET A 71 -1.67 2.63 13.34
CA MET A 71 -2.02 1.38 12.65
C MET A 71 -1.07 0.21 12.98
N ASN A 72 -0.18 0.36 13.96
CA ASN A 72 0.73 -0.70 14.40
C ASN A 72 -0.03 -2.00 14.73
N GLY A 73 0.40 -3.11 14.13
CA GLY A 73 -0.24 -4.43 14.27
C GLY A 73 -1.18 -4.79 13.12
N ARG A 74 -1.24 -4.00 12.05
CA ARG A 74 -1.95 -4.32 10.81
C ARG A 74 -1.03 -5.05 9.83
N ILE A 75 -1.45 -6.23 9.37
CA ILE A 75 -0.78 -7.06 8.37
C ILE A 75 -1.73 -7.30 7.20
N ASN A 76 -1.35 -6.93 5.99
CA ASN A 76 -2.25 -6.93 4.86
C ASN A 76 -1.56 -7.35 3.55
N TYR A 77 -2.37 -7.55 2.52
CA TYR A 77 -1.95 -7.72 1.15
C TYR A 77 -3.00 -7.12 0.22
N GLN A 78 -2.56 -6.66 -0.95
CA GLN A 78 -3.45 -5.92 -1.84
C GLN A 78 -3.09 -6.11 -3.30
N THR A 79 -4.10 -6.03 -4.16
CA THR A 79 -3.90 -5.86 -5.59
C THR A 79 -3.32 -4.48 -5.82
N ALA A 80 -2.16 -4.41 -6.48
CA ALA A 80 -1.44 -3.18 -6.74
C ALA A 80 -1.20 -2.99 -8.24
N THR A 81 -0.99 -1.75 -8.64
CA THR A 81 -0.49 -1.40 -9.98
C THR A 81 0.87 -0.77 -9.89
N TYR A 82 1.72 -1.11 -10.84
CA TYR A 82 3.07 -0.59 -10.96
C TYR A 82 3.21 0.26 -12.21
N GLN A 83 3.91 1.39 -12.09
CA GLN A 83 4.29 2.24 -13.20
C GLN A 83 5.76 2.61 -13.05
N CYS A 84 6.55 2.26 -14.07
CA CYS A 84 7.93 2.73 -14.16
C CYS A 84 7.91 4.21 -14.54
N ILE A 85 8.52 5.05 -13.70
CA ILE A 85 8.74 6.47 -13.99
C ILE A 85 10.08 6.64 -14.69
N ARG A 86 11.12 5.97 -14.16
CA ARG A 86 12.47 5.94 -14.72
C ARG A 86 13.13 4.59 -14.40
N PRO A 87 13.45 3.75 -15.41
CA PRO A 87 14.03 2.42 -15.19
C PRO A 87 15.29 2.47 -14.33
N GLY A 88 15.40 1.55 -13.37
CA GLY A 88 16.51 1.49 -12.41
C GLY A 88 16.51 2.58 -11.34
N GLU A 89 15.52 3.50 -11.35
CA GLU A 89 15.54 4.67 -10.49
C GLU A 89 14.23 4.97 -9.75
N LEU A 90 13.10 5.04 -10.46
CA LEU A 90 11.84 5.51 -9.91
C LEU A 90 10.67 4.64 -10.35
N TRP A 91 9.91 4.17 -9.37
CA TRP A 91 8.71 3.37 -9.58
C TRP A 91 7.56 3.91 -8.74
N GLN A 92 6.36 3.94 -9.32
CA GLN A 92 5.12 4.23 -8.60
C GLN A 92 4.32 2.95 -8.39
N VAL A 93 3.81 2.76 -7.18
CA VAL A 93 2.99 1.63 -6.77
C VAL A 93 1.71 2.17 -6.15
N ASN A 94 0.56 1.77 -6.68
CA ASN A 94 -0.74 2.29 -6.24
C ASN A 94 -1.69 1.16 -5.89
N TRP A 95 -2.49 1.34 -4.83
CA TRP A 95 -3.53 0.40 -4.44
C TRP A 95 -4.71 1.06 -3.74
N LEU A 96 -5.81 0.32 -3.64
CA LEU A 96 -7.00 0.65 -2.85
C LEU A 96 -7.17 -0.48 -1.83
N GLU A 97 -7.57 -0.15 -0.62
CA GLU A 97 -7.87 -1.11 0.44
C GLU A 97 -9.37 -1.26 0.67
N GLU A 98 -9.75 -2.38 1.28
CA GLU A 98 -11.10 -2.70 1.75
C GLU A 98 -11.63 -1.71 2.81
N THR A 99 -10.74 -1.01 3.51
CA THR A 99 -11.08 0.08 4.41
C THR A 99 -11.54 1.34 3.66
N GLY A 100 -11.37 1.36 2.34
CA GLY A 100 -11.58 2.51 1.48
C GLY A 100 -10.33 3.40 1.35
N THR A 101 -9.24 3.14 2.07
CA THR A 101 -7.99 3.89 1.93
C THR A 101 -7.38 3.71 0.54
N VAL A 102 -6.90 4.80 -0.06
CA VAL A 102 -6.14 4.78 -1.32
C VAL A 102 -4.70 5.13 -1.02
N CYS A 103 -3.76 4.36 -1.54
CA CYS A 103 -2.34 4.59 -1.37
C CYS A 103 -1.65 4.76 -2.71
N SER A 104 -0.75 5.73 -2.78
CA SER A 104 0.22 5.91 -3.86
C SER A 104 1.60 6.03 -3.24
N LEU A 105 2.52 5.19 -3.68
CA LEU A 105 3.88 5.09 -3.20
C LEU A 105 4.84 5.30 -4.36
N VAL A 106 5.83 6.16 -4.20
CA VAL A 106 6.97 6.30 -5.11
C VAL A 106 8.20 5.74 -4.42
N TYR A 107 8.81 4.73 -5.03
CA TYR A 107 10.08 4.15 -4.59
C TYR A 107 11.22 4.80 -5.39
N ASP A 108 12.05 5.56 -4.68
CA ASP A 108 13.30 6.16 -5.18
C ASP A 108 14.46 5.23 -4.82
N ILE A 109 14.85 4.40 -5.79
CA ILE A 109 15.87 3.37 -5.64
C ILE A 109 17.24 4.02 -5.32
N PRO A 110 17.74 5.01 -6.08
CA PRO A 110 19.07 5.56 -5.83
C PRO A 110 19.17 6.27 -4.49
N LYS A 111 18.10 6.94 -4.04
CA LYS A 111 18.11 7.64 -2.76
C LYS A 111 17.69 6.79 -1.57
N GLN A 112 17.26 5.54 -1.80
CA GLN A 112 16.71 4.67 -0.77
C GLN A 112 15.61 5.39 0.03
N LYS A 113 14.66 5.98 -0.70
CA LYS A 113 13.55 6.74 -0.13
C LYS A 113 12.21 6.28 -0.68
N ILE A 114 11.19 6.48 0.14
CA ILE A 114 9.80 6.36 -0.27
C ILE A 114 9.13 7.73 -0.13
N SER A 115 8.28 8.08 -1.09
CA SER A 115 7.35 9.21 -0.98
C SER A 115 5.93 8.70 -1.18
N THR A 116 5.01 9.06 -0.29
CA THR A 116 3.63 8.55 -0.36
C THR A 116 2.59 9.65 -0.32
N LEU A 117 1.48 9.35 -0.98
CA LEU A 117 0.18 9.92 -0.64
C LEU A 117 -0.69 8.78 -0.12
N ILE A 118 -1.10 8.87 1.14
CA ILE A 118 -2.08 7.97 1.75
C ILE A 118 -3.35 8.76 2.01
N SER A 119 -4.42 8.35 1.35
CA SER A 119 -5.74 8.95 1.44
C SER A 119 -6.63 8.06 2.30
N PHE A 120 -6.52 8.22 3.62
CA PHE A 120 -7.27 7.42 4.59
C PHE A 120 -8.76 7.72 4.48
N SER A 121 -9.60 6.68 4.46
CA SER A 121 -11.04 6.88 4.68
C SER A 121 -11.28 7.36 6.11
N ARG A 122 -12.37 8.10 6.32
CA ARG A 122 -12.75 8.58 7.66
C ARG A 122 -12.83 7.43 8.67
N GLY A 123 -13.48 6.33 8.30
CA GLY A 123 -13.60 5.16 9.17
C GLY A 123 -12.25 4.55 9.55
N HIS A 124 -11.31 4.46 8.60
CA HIS A 124 -9.97 3.96 8.88
C HIS A 124 -9.22 4.91 9.83
N TRP A 125 -9.21 6.21 9.53
CA TRP A 125 -8.47 7.20 10.31
C TRP A 125 -9.01 7.38 11.74
N GLU A 126 -10.32 7.50 11.91
CA GLU A 126 -10.95 7.74 13.22
C GLU A 126 -11.04 6.46 14.08
N ASN A 127 -10.82 5.27 13.49
CA ASN A 127 -10.92 3.98 14.20
C ASN A 127 -9.71 3.08 13.95
N PRO A 128 -8.48 3.52 14.26
CA PRO A 128 -7.25 2.83 13.85
C PRO A 128 -7.13 1.42 14.44
N GLN A 129 -7.56 1.23 15.69
CA GLN A 129 -7.54 -0.08 16.38
C GLN A 129 -8.41 -1.13 15.67
N ALA A 130 -9.50 -0.70 15.04
CA ALA A 130 -10.35 -1.60 14.27
C ALA A 130 -9.66 -2.09 12.98
N ALA A 131 -8.61 -1.41 12.52
CA ALA A 131 -7.82 -1.80 11.35
C ALA A 131 -6.62 -2.72 11.68
N HIS A 132 -6.36 -3.01 12.95
CA HIS A 132 -5.35 -3.98 13.38
C HIS A 132 -5.75 -5.41 13.05
N GLY A 133 -4.78 -6.33 13.04
CA GLY A 133 -4.96 -7.75 12.73
C GLY A 133 -4.38 -8.16 11.38
N ASP A 134 -4.77 -9.34 10.90
CA ASP A 134 -4.29 -9.91 9.63
C ASP A 134 -5.45 -10.11 8.66
N LYS A 135 -5.34 -9.61 7.41
CA LYS A 135 -6.37 -9.81 6.36
C LYS A 135 -6.74 -11.28 6.18
N ARG A 136 -5.79 -12.19 6.41
CA ARG A 136 -6.01 -13.65 6.29
C ARG A 136 -7.01 -14.16 7.32
N ASN A 137 -7.21 -13.44 8.42
CA ASN A 137 -8.27 -13.70 9.37
C ASN A 137 -9.62 -13.17 8.82
N PRO A 138 -10.64 -14.03 8.63
CA PRO A 138 -11.92 -13.61 8.07
C PRO A 138 -12.65 -12.55 8.91
N GLY A 139 -12.47 -12.57 10.24
CA GLY A 139 -13.08 -11.61 11.15
C GLY A 139 -12.45 -10.21 11.04
N ASP A 140 -11.12 -10.15 10.93
CA ASP A 140 -10.41 -8.89 10.69
C ASP A 140 -10.78 -8.32 9.33
N PHE A 141 -10.76 -9.14 8.29
CA PHE A 141 -11.15 -8.70 6.94
C PHE A 141 -12.59 -8.18 6.88
N ALA A 142 -13.54 -8.86 7.53
CA ALA A 142 -14.93 -8.40 7.60
C ALA A 142 -15.05 -7.07 8.37
N ARG A 143 -14.33 -6.92 9.49
CA ARG A 143 -14.30 -5.67 10.27
C ARG A 143 -13.74 -4.52 9.45
N TRP A 144 -12.66 -4.73 8.71
CA TRP A 144 -12.01 -3.69 7.89
C TRP A 144 -12.91 -3.17 6.78
N ARG A 145 -13.68 -4.06 6.13
CA ARG A 145 -14.69 -3.64 5.13
C ARG A 145 -15.74 -2.70 5.69
N VAL A 146 -16.12 -2.84 6.96
CA VAL A 146 -17.09 -1.95 7.60
C VAL A 146 -16.52 -0.52 7.72
N LEU A 147 -15.20 -0.36 7.87
CA LEU A 147 -14.57 0.96 7.99
C LEU A 147 -14.82 1.84 6.76
N SER A 148 -14.91 1.26 5.56
CA SER A 148 -15.22 2.00 4.33
C SER A 148 -16.61 2.65 4.30
N ARG A 149 -17.51 2.28 5.23
CA ARG A 149 -18.89 2.78 5.28
C ARG A 149 -19.02 4.09 6.06
N PHE A 150 -17.98 4.49 6.79
CA PHE A 150 -18.00 5.74 7.56
C PHE A 150 -17.47 6.90 6.72
N GLY A 151 -18.26 7.97 6.65
CA GLY A 151 -17.95 9.16 5.85
C GLY A 151 -18.11 8.92 4.35
N ASN A 152 -17.55 9.84 3.56
CA ASN A 152 -17.57 9.79 2.11
C ASN A 152 -16.18 10.18 1.52
N GLN A 153 -16.08 10.27 0.20
CA GLN A 153 -14.80 10.52 -0.49
C GLN A 153 -14.14 11.86 -0.13
N THR A 154 -14.91 12.88 0.27
CA THR A 154 -14.37 14.18 0.67
C THR A 154 -13.97 14.24 2.14
N ASP A 155 -14.32 13.24 2.94
CA ASP A 155 -14.03 13.18 4.39
C ASP A 155 -12.68 12.50 4.68
N ARG A 156 -11.80 12.41 3.67
CA ARG A 156 -10.56 11.66 3.76
C ARG A 156 -9.46 12.47 4.46
N PHE A 157 -8.68 11.80 5.28
CA PHE A 157 -7.42 12.35 5.77
C PHE A 157 -6.33 12.12 4.71
N MET A 158 -5.71 13.20 4.26
CA MET A 158 -4.74 13.19 3.16
C MET A 158 -3.33 13.33 3.75
N LEU A 159 -2.63 12.21 3.93
CA LEU A 159 -1.26 12.18 4.45
C LEU A 159 -0.27 12.15 3.28
N SER A 160 0.61 13.15 3.22
CA SER A 160 1.75 13.16 2.29
C SER A 160 3.03 13.10 3.09
N GLU A 161 3.77 12.01 2.97
CA GLU A 161 4.93 11.78 3.84
C GLU A 161 6.07 11.07 3.11
N GLN A 162 7.30 11.32 3.57
CA GLN A 162 8.48 10.62 3.11
C GLN A 162 9.00 9.64 4.17
N ALA A 163 9.64 8.58 3.70
CA ALA A 163 10.33 7.62 4.54
C ALA A 163 11.74 7.33 4.03
N ASP A 164 12.63 7.08 4.98
CA ASP A 164 13.94 6.51 4.71
C ASP A 164 13.85 4.99 4.72
N ILE A 165 14.39 4.35 3.68
CA ILE A 165 14.50 2.90 3.62
C ILE A 165 15.70 2.49 4.46
N VAL A 166 15.45 1.68 5.50
CA VAL A 166 16.47 1.18 6.42
C VAL A 166 16.97 -0.19 6.03
N GLU A 167 16.14 -1.01 5.38
CA GLU A 167 16.54 -2.30 4.82
C GLU A 167 15.92 -2.51 3.43
N ASN A 168 16.71 -3.08 2.52
CA ASN A 168 16.32 -3.36 1.14
C ASN A 168 16.98 -4.66 0.68
N PHE A 169 16.17 -5.68 0.45
CA PHE A 169 16.64 -7.00 0.04
C PHE A 169 15.61 -7.71 -0.84
N LYS A 170 15.94 -8.91 -1.33
CA LYS A 170 15.02 -9.77 -2.08
C LYS A 170 14.49 -10.89 -1.19
N GLY A 171 13.22 -11.23 -1.37
CA GLY A 171 12.53 -12.30 -0.65
C GLY A 171 11.54 -11.78 0.37
N ARG A 172 10.77 -12.69 0.96
CA ARG A 172 9.63 -12.35 1.82
C ARG A 172 9.94 -11.68 3.15
N GLY A 173 11.18 -11.75 3.64
CA GLY A 173 11.50 -11.35 5.01
C GLY A 173 10.67 -12.14 6.03
N ASP A 174 10.04 -11.43 6.97
CA ASP A 174 9.13 -12.02 7.96
C ASP A 174 7.66 -12.04 7.50
N LEU A 175 7.36 -11.46 6.34
CA LEU A 175 6.00 -11.43 5.81
C LEU A 175 5.54 -12.83 5.35
N VAL A 176 4.25 -13.09 5.59
CA VAL A 176 3.58 -14.33 5.19
C VAL A 176 3.22 -14.25 3.70
N PRO A 177 3.60 -15.23 2.86
CA PRO A 177 3.22 -15.23 1.46
C PRO A 177 1.70 -15.36 1.26
N ILE A 178 1.27 -15.07 0.04
CA ILE A 178 -0.11 -15.21 -0.41
C ILE A 178 -0.17 -16.11 -1.64
N GLU A 179 -1.36 -16.62 -1.92
CA GLU A 179 -1.66 -17.16 -3.24
C GLU A 179 -1.68 -16.04 -4.28
N GLU A 180 -1.23 -16.32 -5.51
CA GLU A 180 -1.13 -15.34 -6.61
C GLU A 180 -2.44 -14.59 -6.87
N HIS A 181 -3.57 -15.27 -6.69
CA HIS A 181 -4.92 -14.72 -6.91
C HIS A 181 -5.72 -14.58 -5.60
N ALA A 182 -5.03 -14.41 -4.46
CA ALA A 182 -5.68 -14.18 -3.18
C ALA A 182 -6.67 -13.01 -3.26
N LYS A 183 -7.84 -13.18 -2.62
CA LYS A 183 -8.91 -12.19 -2.62
C LYS A 183 -8.52 -10.95 -1.82
N THR A 184 -8.65 -9.77 -2.44
CA THR A 184 -8.23 -8.50 -1.84
C THR A 184 -9.38 -7.57 -1.46
N PHE A 185 -10.59 -7.81 -2.00
CA PHE A 185 -11.82 -7.05 -1.72
C PHE A 185 -12.98 -7.93 -1.31
#